data_AF-A0A920HTN2-F1
#
_entry.id   AF-A0A920HTN2-F1
#
_cell.length_a   1.000
_cell.length_b   1.000
_cell.length_c   1.000
_cell.angle_alpha   90.00
_cell.angle_beta   90.00
_cell.angle_gamma   90.00
#
_symmetry.space_group_name_H-M   'P 1'
#
loop_
_entity.id
_entity.type
_entity.pdbx_description
1 polymer ?
#
loop_
_entity_poly.entity_id
_entity_poly.type
_entity_poly.pdbx_seq_one_letter_code
_entity_poly.pdbx_strand_id
1 'polypeptide(L)' 'MQCHLARLKRLWLIFAGIDIIDNLITEINVTSPTGIREILQLSGIDVAKIFWDQAEKKINN' A
#
# COMPACT_ATOMS: atom_id res chain seq x y z
N MET A 1 -13.27 5.55 7.43
CA MET A 1 -12.04 5.11 6.70
C MET A 1 -11.78 5.87 5.40
N GLN A 2 -12.80 6.12 4.55
CA GLN A 2 -12.61 6.80 3.25
C GLN A 2 -11.97 8.21 3.32
N CYS A 3 -12.25 9.00 4.36
CA CYS A 3 -11.75 10.38 4.46
C CYS A 3 -10.22 10.49 4.67
N HIS A 4 -9.59 9.51 5.32
CA HIS A 4 -8.13 9.53 5.56
C HIS A 4 -7.34 9.18 4.29
N LEU A 5 -7.84 8.23 3.48
CA LEU A 5 -7.21 7.82 2.23
C LEU A 5 -7.18 8.94 1.18
N ALA A 6 -8.20 9.81 1.15
CA ALA A 6 -8.25 10.98 0.27
C ALA A 6 -7.14 12.01 0.56
N ARG A 7 -6.60 12.04 1.79
CA ARG A 7 -5.51 12.94 2.17
C ARG A 7 -4.14 12.40 1.71
N LEU A 8 -3.94 11.08 1.73
CA LEU A 8 -2.69 10.45 1.28
C LEU A 8 -2.42 10.67 -0.22
N LYS A 9 -3.46 10.63 -1.07
CA LYS A 9 -3.31 10.94 -2.50
C LYS A 9 -2.79 12.36 -2.78
N ARG A 10 -3.12 13.33 -1.92
CA ARG A 10 -2.63 14.72 -2.05
C ARG A 10 -1.15 14.88 -1.67
N LEU A 11 -0.60 13.92 -0.93
CA LEU A 11 0.79 13.91 -0.49
C LEU A 11 1.72 13.15 -1.45
N TRP A 12 1.26 12.82 -2.67
CA TRP A 12 2.03 12.06 -3.66
C TRP A 12 2.52 10.69 -3.15
N LEU A 13 1.83 10.10 -2.18
CA LEU A 13 2.16 8.78 -1.65
C LEU A 13 1.60 7.70 -2.58
N ILE A 14 2.50 7.01 -3.28
CA ILE A 14 2.18 5.97 -4.26
C ILE A 14 2.14 4.58 -3.59
N PHE A 15 2.92 4.39 -2.52
CA PHE A 15 2.98 3.15 -1.75
C PHE A 15 3.18 3.43 -0.26
N ALA A 16 2.45 2.73 0.60
CA ALA A 16 2.56 2.83 2.05
C ALA A 16 2.12 1.53 2.73
N GLY A 17 2.76 1.18 3.84
CA GLY A 17 2.35 0.13 4.75
C GLY A 17 1.55 0.74 5.91
N ILE A 18 0.48 0.08 6.33
CA ILE A 18 -0.35 0.53 7.47
C ILE A 18 -0.38 -0.59 8.49
N ASP A 19 0.04 -0.27 9.71
CA ASP A 19 0.02 -1.21 10.82
C ASP A 19 -1.23 -0.96 11.66
N ILE A 20 -1.99 -2.03 11.90
CA ILE A 20 -3.28 -1.98 12.58
C ILE A 20 -3.27 -2.99 13.72
N ILE A 21 -3.58 -2.54 14.94
CA ILE A 21 -3.76 -3.37 16.13
C ILE A 21 -5.11 -3.00 16.76
N ASP A 22 -5.95 -3.99 17.07
CA ASP A 22 -7.31 -3.80 17.64
C ASP A 22 -8.16 -2.73 16.92
N ASN A 23 -8.13 -2.75 15.58
CA ASN A 23 -8.83 -1.81 14.69
C ASN A 23 -8.34 -0.34 14.77
N LEU A 24 -7.23 -0.08 15.45
CA LEU A 24 -6.57 1.23 15.49
C LEU A 24 -5.34 1.23 14.59
N ILE A 25 -5.17 2.30 13.81
CA ILE A 25 -3.94 2.53 13.04
C ILE A 25 -2.86 2.99 14.02
N THR A 26 -1.80 2.20 14.14
CA THR A 26 -0.67 2.52 15.02
C THR A 26 0.45 3.23 14.28
N GLU A 27 0.69 2.86 13.01
CA GLU A 27 1.79 3.40 12.21
C GLU A 27 1.44 3.46 10.71
N ILE A 28 2.04 4.41 10.00
CA ILE A 28 1.99 4.50 8.54
C ILE A 28 3.42 4.63 8.01
N ASN A 29 3.92 3.57 7.38
CA ASN A 29 5.26 3.48 6.81
C ASN A 29 5.27 3.93 5.34
N VAL A 30 5.89 5.07 5.05
CA VAL A 30 5.89 5.69 3.72
C VAL A 30 7.24 5.66 2.98
N THR A 31 8.33 5.30 3.67
CA THR A 31 9.69 5.31 3.11
C THR A 31 10.09 3.97 2.52
N SER A 32 10.01 2.90 3.32
CA SER A 32 10.32 1.53 2.90
C SER A 32 9.38 0.54 3.57
N PRO A 33 8.08 0.55 3.21
CA PRO A 33 7.14 -0.45 3.70
C PRO A 33 7.56 -1.87 3.27
N THR A 34 7.56 -2.80 4.22
CA THR A 34 8.00 -4.20 4.07
C THR A 34 6.78 -5.15 4.06
N GLY A 35 7.00 -6.48 4.08
CA GLY A 35 5.92 -7.46 4.23
C GLY A 35 5.32 -8.01 2.92
N ILE A 36 5.77 -7.55 1.75
CA ILE A 36 5.20 -7.96 0.45
C ILE A 36 5.35 -9.48 0.20
N ARG A 37 6.50 -10.06 0.57
CA ARG A 37 6.76 -11.49 0.34
C ARG A 37 5.91 -12.35 1.28
N GLU A 38 5.77 -11.91 2.51
CA GLU A 38 4.99 -12.54 3.56
C GLU A 38 3.51 -12.55 3.19
N ILE A 39 2.99 -11.44 2.66
CA ILE A 39 1.61 -11.37 2.16
C ILE A 39 1.38 -12.39 1.03
N LEU A 40 2.31 -12.49 0.07
CA LEU A 40 2.20 -13.48 -1.01
C LEU A 40 2.17 -14.91 -0.45
N GLN A 41 3.03 -15.23 0.51
CA GLN A 41 3.07 -16.57 1.11
C GLN A 41 1.82 -16.92 1.92
N LEU A 42 1.29 -15.97 2.69
CA LEU A 42 0.17 -16.21 3.60
C LEU A 42 -1.19 -16.14 2.93
N SER A 43 -1.35 -15.23 1.96
CA SER A 43 -2.64 -14.96 1.32
C SER A 43 -2.72 -15.42 -0.14
N GLY A 44 -1.59 -15.74 -0.77
CA GLY A 44 -1.49 -15.99 -2.21
C GLY A 44 -1.61 -14.73 -3.08
N ILE A 45 -1.76 -13.54 -2.47
CA ILE A 45 -1.92 -12.28 -3.20
C ILE A 45 -0.54 -11.69 -3.52
N ASP A 46 -0.24 -11.54 -4.80
CA ASP A 46 0.98 -10.87 -5.28
C ASP A 46 0.80 -9.34 -5.33
N VAL A 47 1.07 -8.69 -4.19
CA VAL A 47 0.99 -7.23 -4.07
C VAL A 47 2.01 -6.53 -4.97
N ALA A 48 3.20 -7.12 -5.18
CA ALA A 48 4.21 -6.55 -6.07
C ALA A 48 3.70 -6.48 -7.51
N LYS A 49 3.10 -7.56 -8.00
CA LYS A 49 2.48 -7.59 -9.32
C LYS A 49 1.37 -6.56 -9.45
N ILE A 50 0.45 -6.52 -8.48
CA ILE A 50 -0.66 -5.55 -8.48
C ILE A 50 -0.12 -4.12 -8.54
N PHE A 51 0.92 -3.81 -7.78
CA PHE A 51 1.53 -2.50 -7.76
C PHE A 51 2.12 -2.12 -9.13
N TRP A 52 2.98 -2.98 -9.71
CA TRP A 52 3.62 -2.70 -10.99
C TRP A 52 2.64 -2.64 -12.16
N ASP A 53 1.67 -3.55 -12.21
CA ASP A 53 0.60 -3.53 -13.23
C ASP A 53 -0.18 -2.20 -13.20
N GLN A 54 -0.33 -1.56 -12.03
CA GLN A 54 -0.98 -0.25 -11.89
C GLN A 54 -0.03 0.92 -12.19
N ALA A 55 1.25 0.80 -11.83
CA ALA A 55 2.26 1.80 -12.14
C ALA A 55 2.46 1.92 -13.65
N GLU A 56 2.58 0.80 -14.36
CA GLU A 56 2.71 0.76 -15.82
C GLU A 56 1.51 1.40 -16.53
N LYS A 57 0.29 1.11 -16.08
CA LYS A 57 -0.94 1.74 -16.61
C LYS A 57 -0.98 3.26 -16.44
N LYS A 58 -0.33 3.79 -15.40
CA LYS A 58 -0.24 5.23 -15.17
C LYS A 58 0.86 5.90 -15.99
N ILE A 59 1.94 5.19 -16.29
CA ILE A 59 3.05 5.69 -17.10
C ILE A 59 2.70 5.68 -18.59
N ASN A 60 1.95 4.67 -19.04
CA ASN A 60 1.58 4.48 -20.44
C ASN A 60 0.30 5.23 -20.88
N ASN A 61 -0.25 6.09 -20.02
CA ASN A 61 -1.41 6.97 -20.27
C ASN A 61 -0.99 8.43 -20.19
#